data_AF-A0A847MHG3-F1
#
_entry.id   AF-A0A847MHG3-F1
#
_cell.length_a   1.000
_cell.length_b   1.000
_cell.length_c   1.000
_cell.angle_alpha   90.00
_cell.angle_beta   90.00
_cell.angle_gamma   90.00
#
_symmetry.space_group_name_H-M   'P 1'
#
loop_
_entity.id
_entity.type
_entity.pdbx_description
1 polymer ?
#
loop_
_entity_poly.entity_id
_entity_poly.type
_entity_poly.pdbx_seq_one_letter_code
_entity_poly.pdbx_strand_id
1 'polypeptide(L)' 'MTIKEVADYLRVSERSVLRYIEAGRLKAIKVGYWRVKESDLQKFINQNSNELKKKRHK' A
#
# COMPACT_ATOMS: atom_id res chain seq x y z
N MET A 1 -4.69 7.98 5.77
CA MET A 1 -3.25 8.29 5.78
C MET A 1 -2.85 9.06 4.53
N THR A 2 -1.92 9.98 4.68
CA THR A 2 -1.25 10.73 3.62
C THR A 2 -0.09 9.92 3.03
N ILE A 3 0.46 10.35 1.89
CA ILE A 3 1.64 9.72 1.28
C ILE A 3 2.80 9.67 2.27
N LYS A 4 3.06 10.79 2.96
CA LYS A 4 4.14 10.91 3.94
C LYS A 4 4.00 9.91 5.08
N GLU A 5 2.82 9.83 5.70
CA GLU A 5 2.58 8.86 6.78
C GLU A 5 2.75 7.41 6.32
N VAL A 6 2.34 7.10 5.09
CA VAL A 6 2.53 5.75 4.51
C VAL A 6 4.00 5.47 4.21
N ALA A 7 4.73 6.47 3.71
CA ALA A 7 6.15 6.40 3.43
C ALA A 7 6.94 6.14 4.72
N ASP A 8 6.63 6.88 5.78
CA ASP A 8 7.21 6.72 7.12
C ASP A 8 6.89 5.32 7.70
N TYR A 9 5.64 4.88 7.57
CA TYR A 9 5.20 3.56 8.05
C TYR A 9 5.95 2.40 7.36
N LEU A 10 6.04 2.44 6.03
CA LEU A 10 6.72 1.42 5.24
C LEU A 10 8.23 1.60 5.18
N ARG A 11 8.77 2.69 5.75
CA ARG A 11 10.18 3.11 5.65
C ARG A 11 10.69 3.17 4.21
N VAL A 12 9.91 3.80 3.33
CA VAL A 12 10.26 4.03 1.92
C VAL A 12 10.12 5.51 1.55
N SER A 13 10.63 5.92 0.39
CA SER A 13 10.41 7.28 -0.09
C SER A 13 8.95 7.53 -0.51
N GLU A 14 8.49 8.78 -0.40
CA GLU A 14 7.18 9.21 -0.92
C GLU A 14 7.02 8.89 -2.41
N ARG A 15 8.11 8.98 -3.18
CA ARG A 15 8.15 8.61 -4.60
C ARG A 15 7.85 7.13 -4.82
N SER A 16 8.33 6.25 -3.94
CA SER A 16 8.00 4.82 -4.00
C SER A 16 6.52 4.59 -3.72
N VAL A 17 5.94 5.29 -2.73
CA VAL A 17 4.50 5.20 -2.43
C VAL A 17 3.67 5.64 -3.63
N LEU A 18 4.00 6.77 -4.25
CA LEU A 18 3.36 7.23 -5.49
C LEU A 18 3.46 6.19 -6.60
N ARG A 19 4.66 5.61 -6.82
CA ARG A 19 4.86 4.56 -7.82
C ARG A 19 3.99 3.32 -7.54
N TYR A 20 3.77 2.97 -6.27
CA TYR A 20 2.87 1.86 -5.91
C TYR A 20 1.41 2.17 -6.22
N ILE A 21 0.99 3.43 -6.04
CA ILE A 21 -0.36 3.88 -6.38
C ILE A 21 -0.55 3.89 -7.90
N GLU A 22 0.39 4.47 -8.64
CA GLU A 22 0.37 4.53 -10.12
C GLU A 22 0.41 3.13 -10.75
N ALA A 23 1.18 2.22 -10.18
CA ALA A 23 1.22 0.82 -10.61
C ALA A 23 -0.03 0.01 -10.17
N GLY A 24 -0.99 0.62 -9.46
CA GLY A 24 -2.19 -0.03 -8.95
C GLY A 24 -1.94 -1.06 -7.85
N ARG A 25 -0.73 -1.12 -7.29
CA ARG A 25 -0.34 -2.04 -6.21
C ARG A 25 -0.88 -1.58 -4.86
N LEU A 26 -0.87 -0.27 -4.61
CA LEU A 26 -1.40 0.32 -3.39
C LEU A 26 -2.67 1.09 -3.71
N LYS A 27 -3.79 0.65 -3.12
CA LYS A 27 -5.08 1.32 -3.34
C LYS A 27 -5.14 2.64 -2.58
N ALA A 28 -5.42 3.72 -3.30
CA ALA A 28 -5.54 5.06 -2.77
C ALA A 28 -6.71 5.81 -3.44
N ILE A 29 -7.22 6.83 -2.76
CA ILE A 29 -8.29 7.71 -3.23
C ILE A 29 -7.70 9.11 -3.40
N LYS A 30 -7.98 9.77 -4.53
CA LYS A 30 -7.57 11.15 -4.77
C LYS A 30 -8.68 12.10 -4.30
N VAL A 31 -8.47 12.76 -3.17
CA VAL A 31 -9.40 13.79 -2.62
C VAL A 31 -8.60 15.06 -2.41
N GLY A 32 -8.32 15.78 -3.51
CA GLY A 32 -7.29 16.82 -3.59
C GLY A 32 -5.88 16.22 -3.55
N TYR A 33 -5.54 15.59 -2.43
CA TYR A 33 -4.32 14.81 -2.24
C TYR A 33 -4.62 13.31 -2.21
N TRP A 34 -3.61 12.49 -2.46
CA TRP A 34 -3.72 11.03 -2.32
C TRP A 34 -3.91 10.65 -0.85
N ARG A 35 -4.96 9.87 -0.60
CA ARG A 35 -5.31 9.31 0.70
C ARG A 35 -5.34 7.79 0.60
N VAL A 36 -4.61 7.14 1.50
CA VAL A 36 -4.59 5.69 1.65
C VAL A 36 -5.41 5.33 2.88
N LYS A 37 -6.36 4.41 2.74
CA LYS A 37 -7.06 3.82 3.89
C LYS A 37 -6.12 2.85 4.58
N GLU A 38 -6.14 2.83 5.91
CA GLU A 38 -5.31 1.92 6.69
C GLU A 38 -5.58 0.44 6.33
N SER A 39 -6.83 0.08 6.12
CA SER A 39 -7.22 -1.26 5.67
C SER A 39 -6.64 -1.64 4.31
N ASP A 40 -6.46 -0.67 3.40
CA ASP A 40 -5.84 -0.91 2.09
C ASP A 40 -4.31 -1.02 2.20
N LEU A 41 -3.68 -0.26 3.11
CA LEU A 41 -2.26 -0.41 3.44
C LEU A 41 -1.96 -1.79 4.03
N GLN A 42 -2.78 -2.25 4.98
CA GLN A 42 -2.65 -3.59 5.57
C GLN A 42 -2.80 -4.69 4.52
N LYS A 43 -3.76 -4.55 3.59
CA LYS A 43 -3.90 -5.47 2.45
C LYS A 43 -2.66 -5.48 1.57
N PHE A 44 -2.09 -4.31 1.27
CA PHE A 44 -0.84 -4.21 0.51
C PHE A 44 0.31 -4.96 1.18
N ILE A 45 0.48 -4.80 2.50
CA ILE A 45 1.53 -5.51 3.26
C ILE A 45 1.30 -7.02 3.20
N ASN A 46 0.06 -7.46 3.45
CA ASN A 46 -0.29 -8.88 3.40
C ASN A 46 -0.07 -9.51 2.01
N GLN A 47 -0.38 -8.77 0.94
CA GLN A 47 -0.17 -9.24 -0.43
C GLN A 47 1.31 -9.31 -0.83
N ASN A 48 2.16 -8.43 -0.29
CA ASN A 48 3.60 -8.41 -0.58
C ASN A 48 4.42 -9.18 0.46
N SER A 49 3.79 -9.72 1.51
CA SER A 49 4.44 -10.59 2.49
C SER A 49 4.80 -11.92 1.85
N ASN A 50 6.06 -12.34 2.01
CA ASN A 50 6.57 -13.58 1.45
C ASN A 50 5.98 -14.83 2.14
N GLU A 51 5.33 -14.65 3.29
CA GLU A 51 4.82 -15.74 4.14
C GLU A 51 3.40 -16.18 3.79
N LEU A 52 2.65 -15.42 2.98
CA LEU A 52 1.24 -15.70 2.67
C LEU A 52 1.02 -16.39 1.31
N LYS A 53 1.92 -17.31 0.92
CA LYS A 53 1.61 -18.36 -0.06
C LYS A 53 0.96 -19.58 0.60
N LYS A 54 0.03 -19.41 1.55
CA LYS A 54 -0.93 -20.49 1.83
C LYS A 54 -1.93 -20.51 0.67
N LYS A 55 -1.57 -21.27 -0.38
CA LYS A 55 -2.51 -21.81 -1.34
C LYS A 55 -3.71 -22.33 -0.53
N ARG A 56 -4.85 -21.62 -0.55
CA ARG A 56 -6.15 -22.25 -0.25
C ARG A 56 -6.35 -23.24 -1.39
N HIS A 57 -5.83 -24.46 -1.22
CA HIS A 57 -6.33 -25.60 -1.95
C HIS A 57 -7.80 -25.77 -1.56
N LYS A 58 -8.59 -25.78 -2.63
CA LYS A 58 -9.98 -26.15 -2.81
C LYS A 58 -10.63 -26.92 -1.67
#